data_AF-A0A514L881-F1
#
_entry.id   AF-A0A514L881-F1
#
_cell.length_a   1.000
_cell.length_b   1.000
_cell.length_c   1.000
_cell.angle_alpha   90.00
_cell.angle_beta   90.00
_cell.angle_gamma   90.00
#
_symmetry.space_group_name_H-M   'P 1'
#
loop_
_entity.id
_entity.type
_entity.pdbx_description
1 polymer ?
#
loop_
_entity_poly.entity_id
_entity_poly.type
_entity_poly.pdbx_seq_one_letter_code
_entity_poly.pdbx_strand_id
1 'polypeptide(L)'
;MSVSKFLRDVKKSKNISPKIRLYLIDKDRHYFINGGSIKNGFNSKLSISKNRDSVLSAFSKMAFLFDEIIRLRIVRSSNQSDSDELLYLLNLVPINRKIRTFLDWKVFGPEFTRDMSRLFEVRNDAVHCISINEVNYNPKSKISLSTVSGFKKFTNDFQKAWKELLKIYVIEQEKVDLKKLSIN
;
A
#
# COMPACT_ATOMS: atom_id res chain seq x y z
N MET A 1 20.10 9.25 -6.83
CA MET A 1 20.54 9.25 -5.41
C MET A 1 19.80 8.12 -4.74
N SER A 2 20.44 7.30 -3.91
CA SER A 2 19.73 6.20 -3.24
C SER A 2 18.83 6.70 -2.11
N VAL A 3 17.78 5.94 -1.81
CA VAL A 3 16.85 6.22 -0.70
C VAL A 3 17.59 6.29 0.64
N SER A 4 18.50 5.36 0.89
CA SER A 4 19.28 5.33 2.13
C SER A 4 20.21 6.55 2.27
N LYS A 5 20.68 7.14 1.15
CA LYS A 5 21.43 8.40 1.18
C LYS A 5 20.49 9.57 1.49
N PHE A 6 19.39 9.68 0.74
CA PHE A 6 18.37 10.72 0.95
C PHE A 6 17.86 10.76 2.40
N LEU A 7 17.49 9.61 2.96
CA LEU A 7 17.02 9.50 4.35
C LEU A 7 18.09 9.94 5.36
N ARG A 8 19.37 9.72 5.07
CA ARG A 8 20.48 10.17 5.91
C ARG A 8 20.60 11.69 5.89
N ASP A 9 20.52 12.27 4.70
CA ASP A 9 20.66 13.72 4.48
C ASP A 9 19.48 14.48 5.11
N VAL A 10 18.25 13.95 4.94
CA VAL A 10 17.03 14.45 5.60
C VAL A 10 17.13 14.38 7.12
N LYS A 11 17.58 13.25 7.69
CA LYS A 11 17.71 13.12 9.16
C LYS A 11 18.78 14.03 9.75
N LYS A 12 19.84 14.33 8.99
CA LYS A 12 20.92 15.24 9.41
C LYS A 12 20.50 16.71 9.36
N SER A 13 19.88 17.13 8.27
CA SER A 13 19.48 18.53 8.04
C SER A 13 18.37 19.00 8.98
N LYS A 14 17.51 18.09 9.46
CA LYS A 14 16.30 18.38 10.28
C LYS A 14 15.28 19.33 9.63
N ASN A 15 15.58 19.88 8.45
CA ASN A 15 14.75 20.81 7.69
C ASN A 15 14.14 20.07 6.50
N ILE A 16 12.98 19.45 6.71
CA ILE A 16 12.20 18.87 5.62
C ILE A 16 11.15 19.88 5.19
N SER A 17 11.08 20.20 3.90
CA SER A 17 10.02 21.07 3.39
C SER A 17 8.64 20.45 3.69
N PRO A 18 7.68 21.22 4.26
CA PRO A 18 6.32 20.74 4.47
C PRO A 18 5.57 20.44 3.16
N LYS A 19 6.11 20.92 2.03
CA LYS A 19 5.62 20.64 0.68
C LYS A 19 6.00 19.26 0.16
N ILE A 20 6.75 18.47 0.94
CA ILE A 20 7.11 17.10 0.58
C ILE A 20 6.22 16.12 1.34
N ARG A 21 5.58 15.23 0.58
CA ARG A 21 4.91 14.04 1.12
C ARG A 21 5.34 12.82 0.34
N LEU A 22 5.99 11.88 1.02
CA LEU A 22 6.57 10.71 0.37
C LEU A 22 6.63 9.53 1.34
N TYR A 23 6.10 8.38 0.92
CA TYR A 23 6.38 7.11 1.57
C TYR A 23 7.64 6.48 0.97
N LEU A 24 8.55 6.02 1.82
CA LEU A 24 9.85 5.52 1.41
C LEU A 24 10.11 4.14 2.00
N ILE A 25 10.51 3.20 1.15
CA ILE A 25 10.98 1.87 1.53
C ILE A 25 12.49 1.81 1.29
N ASP A 26 13.24 1.57 2.36
CA ASP A 26 14.69 1.30 2.34
C ASP A 26 14.94 -0.08 2.94
N LYS A 27 15.14 -1.07 2.07
CA LYS A 27 15.17 -2.49 2.43
C LYS A 27 13.88 -2.89 3.15
N ASP A 28 13.96 -3.36 4.39
CA ASP A 28 12.81 -3.75 5.21
C ASP A 28 12.24 -2.62 6.08
N ARG A 29 12.80 -1.40 6.00
CA ARG A 29 12.38 -0.27 6.82
C ARG A 29 11.60 0.73 6.00
N HIS A 30 10.41 1.05 6.48
CA HIS A 30 9.55 2.02 5.83
C HIS A 30 9.55 3.33 6.61
N TYR A 31 9.45 4.43 5.88
CA TYR A 31 9.43 5.78 6.42
C TYR A 31 8.33 6.57 5.73
N PHE A 32 7.74 7.52 6.45
CA PHE A 32 6.76 8.41 5.89
C PHE A 32 7.14 9.85 6.19
N ILE A 33 7.38 10.61 5.13
CA ILE A 33 7.64 12.05 5.17
C ILE A 33 6.32 12.77 4.91
N ASN A 34 5.91 13.62 5.84
CA ASN A 34 4.72 14.45 5.69
C ASN A 34 4.79 15.66 6.64
N GLY A 35 4.34 16.83 6.17
CA GLY A 35 4.25 18.04 6.99
C GLY A 35 5.58 18.44 7.64
N GLY A 36 6.70 18.24 6.95
CA GLY A 36 8.04 18.59 7.44
C GLY A 36 8.60 17.63 8.49
N SER A 37 7.94 16.50 8.73
CA SER A 37 8.39 15.47 9.68
C SER A 37 8.62 14.13 8.99
N ILE A 38 9.54 13.33 9.55
CA ILE A 38 9.74 11.93 9.17
C ILE A 38 9.25 11.01 10.29
N LYS A 39 8.41 10.05 9.94
CA LYS A 39 7.85 9.04 10.85
C LYS A 39 8.20 7.64 10.36
N ASN A 40 8.17 6.67 11.28
CA ASN A 40 8.26 5.26 10.88
C ASN A 40 6.98 4.87 10.13
N GLY A 41 7.16 4.13 9.03
CA GLY A 41 6.07 3.56 8.24
C GLY A 41 5.58 2.22 8.79
N PHE A 42 4.94 1.45 7.93
CA PHE A 42 4.46 0.11 8.28
C PHE A 42 5.62 -0.90 8.36
N ASN A 43 5.40 -2.01 9.05
CA ASN A 43 6.33 -3.13 9.00
C ASN A 43 6.30 -3.77 7.60
N SER A 44 7.47 -4.20 7.11
CA SER A 44 7.59 -4.93 5.84
C SER A 44 6.86 -6.28 5.88
N LYS A 45 6.70 -6.87 7.06
CA LYS A 45 5.89 -8.07 7.31
C LYS A 45 4.64 -7.72 8.09
N LEU A 46 3.48 -8.12 7.59
CA LEU A 46 2.20 -7.95 8.25
C LEU A 46 1.80 -9.21 9.01
N SER A 47 1.41 -9.02 10.28
CA SER A 47 0.74 -10.05 11.07
C SER A 47 -0.77 -9.94 10.87
N ILE A 48 -1.42 -11.06 10.58
CA ILE A 48 -2.86 -11.13 10.34
C ILE A 48 -3.43 -12.21 11.25
N SER A 49 -4.12 -11.75 12.28
CA SER A 49 -4.84 -12.61 13.22
C SER A 49 -6.24 -12.92 12.67
N LYS A 50 -6.80 -14.06 13.07
CA LYS A 50 -8.14 -14.49 12.65
C LYS A 50 -9.24 -13.73 13.37
N ASN A 51 -9.35 -12.45 13.07
CA ASN A 51 -10.46 -11.59 13.47
C ASN A 51 -10.66 -10.51 12.41
N ARG A 52 -11.88 -9.95 12.38
CA ARG A 52 -12.32 -8.97 11.40
C ARG A 52 -11.39 -7.76 11.34
N ASP A 53 -11.08 -7.17 12.49
CA ASP A 53 -10.34 -5.90 12.54
C ASP A 53 -8.88 -6.06 12.12
N SER A 54 -8.24 -7.19 12.44
CA SER A 54 -6.89 -7.50 12.00
C SER A 54 -6.83 -7.67 10.47
N VAL A 55 -7.82 -8.35 9.88
CA VAL A 55 -7.94 -8.50 8.43
C VAL A 55 -8.17 -7.15 7.75
N LEU A 56 -9.13 -6.35 8.23
CA LEU A 56 -9.42 -5.01 7.69
C LEU A 56 -8.21 -4.07 7.84
N SER A 57 -7.49 -4.14 8.96
CA SER A 57 -6.26 -3.38 9.20
C SER A 57 -5.12 -3.80 8.26
N ALA A 58 -5.06 -5.07 7.83
CA ALA A 58 -4.10 -5.49 6.81
C ALA A 58 -4.47 -4.89 5.44
N PHE A 59 -5.75 -4.94 5.06
CA PHE A 59 -6.23 -4.34 3.81
C PHE A 59 -6.06 -2.82 3.76
N SER A 60 -6.22 -2.11 4.87
CA SER A 60 -6.00 -0.66 4.90
C SER A 60 -4.55 -0.28 4.59
N LYS A 61 -3.58 -1.12 4.97
CA LYS A 61 -2.16 -0.91 4.61
C LYS A 61 -1.89 -1.16 3.12
N MET A 62 -2.57 -2.14 2.51
CA MET A 62 -2.53 -2.33 1.05
C MET A 62 -3.16 -1.14 0.32
N ALA A 63 -4.34 -0.71 0.75
CA ALA A 63 -5.05 0.43 0.16
C ALA A 63 -4.21 1.72 0.26
N PHE A 64 -3.53 1.94 1.39
CA PHE A 64 -2.58 3.04 1.53
C PHE A 64 -1.48 3.00 0.46
N LEU A 65 -0.88 1.83 0.21
CA LEU A 65 0.15 1.72 -0.84
C LEU A 65 -0.42 1.92 -2.24
N PHE A 66 -1.67 1.52 -2.50
CA PHE A 66 -2.32 1.82 -3.78
C PHE A 66 -2.40 3.33 -3.98
N ASP A 67 -2.85 4.05 -2.97
CA ASP A 67 -2.97 5.51 -3.05
C ASP A 67 -1.60 6.17 -3.21
N GLU A 68 -0.58 5.70 -2.49
CA GLU A 68 0.76 6.24 -2.64
C GLU A 68 1.38 5.92 -4.02
N ILE A 69 1.11 4.75 -4.63
CA ILE A 69 1.52 4.48 -6.03
C ILE A 69 0.87 5.47 -7.00
N ILE A 70 -0.44 5.72 -6.85
CA ILE A 70 -1.14 6.67 -7.71
C ILE A 70 -0.59 8.08 -7.52
N ARG A 71 -0.36 8.48 -6.27
CA ARG A 71 0.24 9.79 -5.96
C ARG A 71 1.64 9.93 -6.55
N LEU A 72 2.49 8.91 -6.43
CA LEU A 72 3.83 8.91 -7.05
C LEU A 72 3.77 9.17 -8.56
N ARG A 73 2.76 8.65 -9.25
CA ARG A 73 2.60 8.84 -10.70
C ARG A 73 2.06 10.23 -11.07
N ILE A 74 1.10 10.76 -10.31
CA ILE A 74 0.41 12.01 -10.66
C ILE A 74 1.13 13.23 -10.08
N VAL A 75 1.30 13.27 -8.75
CA VAL A 75 1.83 14.44 -8.02
C VAL A 75 3.26 14.23 -7.49
N ARG A 76 3.83 13.04 -7.72
CA ARG A 76 5.18 12.65 -7.28
C ARG A 76 5.32 12.79 -5.76
N SER A 77 6.14 13.73 -5.30
CA SER A 77 6.40 14.02 -3.89
C SER A 77 5.72 15.29 -3.38
N SER A 78 4.93 15.98 -4.22
CA SER A 78 4.28 17.24 -3.85
C SER A 78 3.21 17.03 -2.76
N ASN A 79 3.13 17.98 -1.84
CA ASN A 79 2.15 18.08 -0.76
C ASN A 79 1.45 19.45 -0.78
N GLN A 80 1.08 19.92 -1.98
CA GLN A 80 0.32 21.15 -2.21
C GLN A 80 -1.18 20.85 -2.43
N SER A 81 -2.00 21.86 -2.74
CA SER A 81 -3.46 21.75 -2.95
C SER A 81 -3.86 20.57 -3.84
N ASP A 82 -3.17 20.37 -4.97
CA ASP A 82 -3.45 19.29 -5.91
C ASP A 82 -3.27 17.89 -5.29
N SER A 83 -2.41 17.77 -4.26
CA SER A 83 -2.22 16.53 -3.51
C SER A 83 -3.39 16.25 -2.56
N ASP A 84 -3.98 17.27 -1.94
CA ASP A 84 -5.11 17.11 -1.02
C ASP A 84 -6.39 16.76 -1.79
N GLU A 85 -6.63 17.43 -2.92
CA GLU A 85 -7.73 17.10 -3.84
C GLU A 85 -7.58 15.68 -4.41
N LEU A 86 -6.38 15.30 -4.83
CA LEU A 86 -6.13 13.93 -5.30
C LEU A 86 -6.38 12.91 -4.19
N LEU A 87 -5.92 13.15 -2.96
CA LEU A 87 -6.18 12.25 -1.82
C LEU A 87 -7.68 12.10 -1.55
N TYR A 88 -8.43 13.20 -1.59
CA TYR A 88 -9.88 13.18 -1.46
C TYR A 88 -10.52 12.31 -2.56
N LEU A 89 -10.17 12.53 -3.82
CA LEU A 89 -10.68 11.73 -4.94
C LEU A 89 -10.31 10.25 -4.78
N LEU A 90 -9.07 9.94 -4.41
CA LEU A 90 -8.64 8.56 -4.19
C LEU A 90 -9.46 7.88 -3.09
N ASN A 91 -9.85 8.58 -2.03
CA ASN A 91 -10.71 8.02 -0.98
C ASN A 91 -12.12 7.66 -1.49
N LEU A 92 -12.61 8.35 -2.52
CA LEU A 92 -13.91 8.07 -3.14
C LEU A 92 -13.86 6.93 -4.16
N VAL A 93 -12.70 6.70 -4.79
CA VAL A 93 -12.55 5.67 -5.82
C VAL A 93 -12.57 4.27 -5.18
N PRO A 94 -13.49 3.38 -5.61
CA PRO A 94 -13.52 2.00 -5.14
C PRO A 94 -12.21 1.27 -5.44
N ILE A 95 -11.74 0.42 -4.52
CA ILE A 95 -10.45 -0.27 -4.69
C ILE A 95 -10.40 -1.11 -5.97
N ASN A 96 -11.50 -1.76 -6.36
CA ASN A 96 -11.55 -2.53 -7.62
C ASN A 96 -11.27 -1.65 -8.85
N ARG A 97 -11.66 -0.37 -8.82
CA ARG A 97 -11.31 0.59 -9.88
C ARG A 97 -9.83 0.92 -9.84
N LYS A 98 -9.23 1.12 -8.67
CA LYS A 98 -7.77 1.32 -8.52
C LYS A 98 -6.98 0.12 -9.05
N ILE A 99 -7.39 -1.11 -8.72
CA ILE A 99 -6.77 -2.35 -9.21
C ILE A 99 -6.82 -2.41 -10.75
N ARG A 100 -7.95 -2.05 -11.35
CA ARG A 100 -8.09 -1.98 -12.81
C ARG A 100 -7.18 -0.91 -13.41
N THR A 101 -7.14 0.28 -12.83
CA THR A 101 -6.26 1.37 -13.26
C THR A 101 -4.79 0.92 -13.25
N PHE A 102 -4.34 0.17 -12.25
CA PHE A 102 -2.96 -0.36 -12.22
C PHE A 102 -2.65 -1.34 -13.34
N LEU A 103 -3.62 -2.15 -13.77
CA LEU A 103 -3.47 -3.00 -14.94
C LEU A 103 -3.33 -2.15 -16.21
N ASP A 104 -4.22 -1.18 -16.41
CA ASP A 104 -4.21 -0.31 -17.59
C ASP A 104 -2.91 0.50 -17.68
N TRP A 105 -2.38 0.91 -16.53
CA TRP A 105 -1.11 1.62 -16.36
C TRP A 105 0.14 0.74 -16.43
N LYS A 106 -0.04 -0.58 -16.62
CA LYS A 106 1.02 -1.60 -16.62
C LYS A 106 1.88 -1.58 -15.33
N VAL A 107 1.28 -1.16 -14.20
CA VAL A 107 1.86 -1.28 -12.86
C VAL A 107 1.67 -2.70 -12.35
N PHE A 108 0.48 -3.27 -12.55
CA PHE A 108 0.17 -4.65 -12.20
C PHE A 108 0.15 -5.51 -13.45
N GLY A 109 0.76 -6.70 -13.36
CA GLY A 109 0.57 -7.74 -14.36
C GLY A 109 -0.80 -8.41 -14.23
N PRO A 110 -1.32 -9.06 -15.30
CA PRO A 110 -2.66 -9.66 -15.29
C PRO A 110 -2.91 -10.66 -14.15
N GLU A 111 -1.91 -11.48 -13.83
CA GLU A 111 -2.01 -12.45 -12.74
C GLU A 111 -2.14 -11.77 -11.38
N PHE A 112 -1.31 -10.76 -11.14
CA PHE A 112 -1.33 -10.00 -9.88
C PHE A 112 -2.63 -9.20 -9.72
N THR A 113 -3.15 -8.61 -10.80
CA THR A 113 -4.45 -7.94 -10.81
C THR A 113 -5.58 -8.90 -10.42
N ARG A 114 -5.57 -10.13 -10.96
CA ARG A 114 -6.56 -11.16 -10.63
C ARG A 114 -6.48 -11.56 -9.16
N ASP A 115 -5.26 -11.77 -8.65
CA ASP A 115 -5.05 -12.17 -7.25
C ASP A 115 -5.48 -11.06 -6.28
N MET A 116 -5.18 -9.80 -6.60
CA MET A 116 -5.66 -8.65 -5.83
C MET A 116 -7.17 -8.52 -5.85
N SER A 117 -7.81 -8.71 -6.99
CA SER A 117 -9.29 -8.64 -7.09
C SER A 117 -9.95 -9.66 -6.16
N ARG A 118 -9.45 -10.91 -6.16
CA ARG A 118 -9.93 -11.99 -5.27
C ARG A 118 -9.68 -11.71 -3.80
N LEU A 119 -8.54 -11.09 -3.45
CA LEU A 119 -8.29 -10.69 -2.07
C LEU A 119 -9.23 -9.56 -1.64
N PHE A 120 -9.51 -8.59 -2.50
CA PHE A 120 -10.40 -7.47 -2.14
C PHE A 120 -11.89 -7.84 -2.11
N GLU A 121 -12.29 -8.97 -2.70
CA GLU A 121 -13.59 -9.60 -2.41
C GLU A 121 -13.70 -9.97 -0.92
N VAL A 122 -12.67 -10.58 -0.34
CA VAL A 122 -12.62 -10.89 1.11
C VAL A 122 -12.72 -9.62 1.95
N ARG A 123 -12.07 -8.53 1.52
CA ARG A 123 -12.19 -7.24 2.21
C ARG A 123 -13.63 -6.75 2.22
N ASN A 124 -14.34 -6.84 1.10
CA ASN A 124 -15.71 -6.37 0.99
C ASN A 124 -16.63 -7.18 1.90
N ASP A 125 -16.52 -8.51 1.88
CA ASP A 125 -17.27 -9.38 2.79
C ASP A 125 -16.93 -9.08 4.25
N ALA A 126 -15.64 -8.88 4.58
CA ALA A 126 -15.18 -8.58 5.92
C ALA A 126 -15.69 -7.23 6.48
N VAL A 127 -15.99 -6.25 5.61
CA VAL A 127 -16.60 -4.98 6.05
C VAL A 127 -18.03 -5.21 6.56
N HIS A 128 -18.76 -6.13 5.93
CA HIS A 128 -20.18 -6.37 6.17
C HIS A 128 -20.47 -7.53 7.14
N CYS A 129 -19.47 -8.36 7.48
CA CYS A 129 -19.64 -9.45 8.44
C CYS A 129 -19.54 -8.96 9.89
N ILE A 130 -20.16 -9.71 10.81
CA ILE A 130 -19.92 -9.55 12.26
C ILE A 130 -18.62 -10.29 12.63
N SER A 131 -18.46 -11.52 12.16
CA SER A 131 -17.29 -12.36 12.37
C SER A 131 -16.60 -12.74 11.07
N ILE A 132 -15.27 -12.79 11.08
CA ILE A 132 -14.48 -13.27 9.92
C ILE A 132 -14.81 -14.72 9.55
N ASN A 133 -15.44 -15.48 10.45
CA ASN A 133 -15.89 -16.84 10.18
C ASN A 133 -17.03 -16.90 9.13
N GLU A 134 -17.73 -15.79 8.87
CA GLU A 134 -18.79 -15.70 7.85
C GLU A 134 -18.22 -15.49 6.44
N VAL A 135 -16.94 -15.17 6.33
CA VAL A 135 -16.29 -14.76 5.08
C VAL A 135 -15.69 -15.96 4.36
N ASN A 136 -15.79 -15.95 3.03
CA ASN A 136 -15.17 -16.94 2.16
C ASN A 136 -14.08 -16.29 1.29
N TYR A 137 -13.05 -17.07 0.97
CA TYR A 137 -11.98 -16.71 0.05
C TYR A 137 -12.02 -17.61 -1.18
N ASN A 138 -11.95 -17.03 -2.37
CA ASN A 138 -12.12 -17.71 -3.66
C ASN A 138 -10.86 -17.62 -4.55
N PRO A 139 -9.70 -18.20 -4.17
CA PRO A 139 -8.50 -18.16 -5.00
C PRO A 139 -8.65 -18.97 -6.30
N LYS A 140 -9.44 -20.05 -6.26
CA LYS A 140 -9.80 -20.93 -7.40
C LYS A 140 -11.15 -21.60 -7.14
N SER A 141 -11.33 -22.07 -5.91
CA SER A 141 -12.57 -22.60 -5.37
C SER A 141 -12.90 -21.88 -4.06
N LYS A 142 -14.15 -21.99 -3.61
CA LYS A 142 -14.63 -21.36 -2.37
C LYS A 142 -14.05 -22.05 -1.14
N ILE A 143 -13.41 -21.26 -0.28
CA ILE A 143 -12.78 -21.72 0.96
C ILE A 143 -13.27 -20.85 2.11
N SER A 144 -13.80 -21.46 3.17
CA SER A 144 -14.24 -20.71 4.35
C SER A 144 -13.07 -20.24 5.20
N LEU A 145 -13.09 -18.97 5.61
CA LEU A 145 -12.16 -18.41 6.59
C LEU A 145 -12.44 -18.89 8.02
N SER A 146 -13.60 -19.52 8.27
CA SER A 146 -13.88 -20.15 9.57
C SER A 146 -12.98 -21.35 9.87
N THR A 147 -12.34 -21.95 8.87
CA THR A 147 -11.43 -23.08 9.06
C THR A 147 -9.99 -22.61 9.28
N VAL A 148 -9.19 -23.38 10.03
CA VAL A 148 -7.76 -23.05 10.25
C VAL A 148 -6.98 -23.11 8.94
N SER A 149 -7.22 -24.15 8.14
CA SER A 149 -6.58 -24.33 6.83
C SER A 149 -6.97 -23.24 5.84
N GLY A 150 -8.25 -22.87 5.78
CA GLY A 150 -8.75 -21.82 4.90
C GLY A 150 -8.20 -20.44 5.27
N PHE A 151 -8.21 -20.10 6.55
CA PHE A 151 -7.58 -18.86 7.01
C PHE A 151 -6.08 -18.84 6.73
N LYS A 152 -5.36 -19.95 6.98
CA LYS A 152 -3.93 -20.07 6.67
C LYS A 152 -3.64 -19.90 5.17
N LYS A 153 -4.50 -20.43 4.30
CA LYS A 153 -4.36 -20.26 2.84
C LYS A 153 -4.54 -18.79 2.45
N PHE A 154 -5.59 -18.15 2.96
CA PHE A 154 -5.82 -16.72 2.75
C PHE A 154 -4.64 -15.86 3.22
N THR A 155 -4.14 -16.07 4.45
CA THR A 155 -3.03 -15.27 4.98
C THR A 155 -1.75 -15.46 4.21
N ASN A 156 -1.45 -16.69 3.75
CA ASN A 156 -0.30 -16.96 2.88
C ASN A 156 -0.40 -16.23 1.54
N ASP A 157 -1.56 -16.26 0.90
CA ASP A 157 -1.78 -15.58 -0.38
C ASP A 157 -1.76 -14.06 -0.21
N PHE A 158 -2.35 -13.54 0.87
CA PHE A 158 -2.26 -12.13 1.25
C PHE A 158 -0.79 -11.69 1.47
N GLN A 159 0.01 -12.48 2.18
CA GLN A 159 1.41 -12.15 2.45
C GLN A 159 2.26 -12.16 1.16
N LYS A 160 2.00 -13.09 0.24
CA LYS A 160 2.62 -13.09 -1.10
C LYS A 160 2.25 -11.83 -1.87
N ALA A 161 0.97 -11.51 -1.90
CA ALA A 161 0.44 -10.31 -2.53
C ALA A 161 1.04 -9.02 -1.95
N TRP A 162 1.16 -8.94 -0.62
CA TRP A 162 1.81 -7.83 0.07
C TRP A 162 3.28 -7.68 -0.33
N LYS A 163 4.04 -8.79 -0.32
CA LYS A 163 5.46 -8.78 -0.71
C LYS A 163 5.65 -8.29 -2.15
N GLU A 164 4.78 -8.72 -3.05
CA GLU A 164 4.83 -8.27 -4.44
C GLU A 164 4.43 -6.80 -4.60
N LEU A 165 3.41 -6.34 -3.87
CA LEU A 165 3.03 -4.93 -3.83
C LEU A 165 4.18 -4.03 -3.34
N LEU A 166 4.94 -4.46 -2.33
CA LEU A 166 6.11 -3.73 -1.86
C LEU A 166 7.20 -3.62 -2.93
N LYS A 167 7.47 -4.68 -3.70
CA LYS A 167 8.42 -4.60 -4.82
C LYS A 167 7.96 -3.63 -5.89
N ILE A 168 6.67 -3.71 -6.27
CA ILE A 168 6.08 -2.79 -7.25
C ILE A 168 6.20 -1.35 -6.77
N TYR A 169 5.91 -1.10 -5.48
CA TYR A 169 6.08 0.21 -4.87
C TYR A 169 7.53 0.71 -4.99
N VAL A 170 8.52 -0.14 -4.67
CA VAL A 170 9.95 0.22 -4.78
C VAL A 170 10.32 0.59 -6.23
N ILE A 171 9.82 -0.15 -7.22
CA ILE A 171 10.05 0.17 -8.65
C ILE A 171 9.45 1.53 -9.01
N GLU A 172 8.23 1.84 -8.54
CA GLU A 172 7.61 3.15 -8.79
C GLU A 172 8.31 4.28 -8.01
N GLN A 173 8.79 4.01 -6.80
CA GLN A 173 9.57 4.94 -5.98
C GLN A 173 10.89 5.33 -6.65
N GLU A 174 11.57 4.41 -7.34
CA GLU A 174 12.84 4.68 -8.04
C GLU A 174 12.69 5.70 -9.19
N LYS A 175 11.47 5.91 -9.68
CA LYS A 175 11.18 6.94 -10.70
C LYS A 175 11.15 8.35 -10.13
N VAL A 176 11.14 8.52 -8.81
CA VAL A 176 11.18 9.82 -8.15
C VAL A 176 12.59 10.37 -8.17
N ASP A 177 12.76 11.58 -8.71
CA ASP A 177 14.05 12.27 -8.67
C ASP A 177 14.31 12.84 -7.26
N LEU A 178 14.83 11.98 -6.38
CA LEU A 178 15.17 12.36 -5.02
C LEU A 178 16.21 13.50 -4.96
N LYS A 179 17.04 13.70 -6.00
CA LYS A 179 18.04 14.79 -6.00
C LYS A 179 17.39 16.17 -6.07
N LYS A 180 16.23 16.27 -6.72
CA LYS A 180 15.42 17.50 -6.72
C LYS A 180 14.71 17.75 -5.39
N LEU A 181 14.69 16.76 -4.50
CA LEU A 181 14.07 16.83 -3.18
C LEU A 181 15.07 16.98 -2.04
N SER A 182 16.35 16.70 -2.28
CA SER A 182 17.43 17.03 -1.35
C SER A 182 17.57 18.56 -1.27
N ILE A 183 16.86 19.08 -0.28
CA ILE A 183 16.98 20.31 0.49
C ILE A 183 18.20 21.19 0.12
N ASN A 184 17.90 22.45 -0.23
CA ASN A 184 18.77 23.62 -0.05
C ASN A 184 18.99 23.91 1.44
#